data_AF-A0A9Q5DHE7-F1
#
_entry.id   AF-A0A9Q5DHE7-F1
#
_cell.length_a   1.000
_cell.length_b   1.000
_cell.length_c   1.000
_cell.angle_alpha   90.00
_cell.angle_beta   90.00
_cell.angle_gamma   90.00
#
_symmetry.space_group_name_H-M   'P 1'
#
loop_
_entity.id
_entity.type
_entity.pdbx_description
1 polymer ?
#
loop_
_entity_poly.entity_id
_entity_poly.type
_entity_poly.pdbx_seq_one_letter_code
_entity_poly.pdbx_strand_id
1 'polypeptide(L)' 'LHLDVPGIGPITARTDGEFECKHGDTVFITPDDAKIHRFDDKGIAI' A
#
# COMPACT_ATOMS: atom_id res chain seq x y z
N LEU A 1 -6.73 0.70 6.43
CA LEU A 1 -6.48 -0.73 6.12
C LEU A 1 -5.05 -1.08 6.48
N HIS A 2 -4.86 -2.16 7.24
CA HIS A 2 -3.56 -2.80 7.41
C HIS A 2 -3.57 -4.08 6.59
N LEU A 3 -2.74 -4.12 5.56
CA LEU A 3 -2.69 -5.17 4.56
C LEU A 3 -1.39 -5.94 4.76
N ASP A 4 -1.45 -7.26 4.75
CA ASP A 4 -0.26 -8.10 4.60
C ASP A 4 -0.10 -8.46 3.13
N VAL A 5 0.99 -8.00 2.50
CA VAL A 5 1.23 -8.22 1.08
C VAL A 5 2.37 -9.23 0.91
N PRO A 6 2.08 -10.44 0.38
CA PRO A 6 3.09 -11.48 0.20
C PRO A 6 4.29 -10.98 -0.59
N GLY A 7 5.49 -11.17 -0.05
CA GLY A 7 6.76 -10.76 -0.67
C GLY A 7 7.13 -9.28 -0.52
N ILE A 8 6.25 -8.43 0.01
CA ILE A 8 6.51 -7.01 0.28
C ILE A 8 6.48 -6.73 1.79
N GLY A 9 5.50 -7.31 2.50
CA GLY A 9 5.27 -7.11 3.93
C GLY A 9 4.07 -6.20 4.22
N PRO A 10 4.00 -5.62 5.44
CA PRO A 10 2.84 -4.85 5.88
C PRO A 10 2.74 -3.51 5.16
N ILE A 11 1.55 -3.19 4.66
CA ILE A 11 1.22 -1.90 4.02
C ILE A 11 0.02 -1.27 4.71
N THR A 12 0.11 0.03 4.96
CA THR A 12 -1.02 0.83 5.46
C THR A 12 -1.62 1.64 4.32
N ALA A 13 -2.89 1.34 3.99
CA ALA A 13 -3.65 2.07 2.99
C ALA A 13 -4.86 2.76 3.62
N ARG A 14 -5.29 3.88 3.03
CA ARG A 14 -6.51 4.59 3.40
C ARG A 14 -7.49 4.52 2.24
N THR A 15 -8.76 4.38 2.59
CA THR A 15 -9.87 4.47 1.65
C THR A 15 -10.61 5.77 1.90
N ASP A 16 -11.24 6.29 0.85
CA ASP A 16 -12.22 7.35 0.94
C ASP A 16 -13.57 6.77 1.39
N GLY A 17 -14.35 7.59 2.11
CA GLY A 17 -15.69 7.21 2.56
C GLY A 17 -15.74 5.93 3.39
N GLU A 18 -16.85 5.20 3.22
CA GLU A 18 -17.11 3.92 3.87
C GLU A 18 -16.63 2.78 2.97
N PHE A 19 -15.72 1.96 3.51
CA PHE A 19 -15.18 0.80 2.82
C PHE A 19 -15.36 -0.43 3.71
N GLU A 20 -16.34 -1.26 3.35
CA GLU A 20 -16.60 -2.50 4.07
C GLU A 20 -15.51 -3.53 3.78
N CYS A 21 -14.81 -3.92 4.83
CA CYS A 21 -13.88 -5.05 4.78
C CYS A 21 -13.79 -5.70 6.16
N LYS A 22 -13.43 -6.98 6.16
CA LYS A 22 -13.20 -7.79 7.35
C LYS A 22 -11.77 -8.32 7.34
N HIS A 23 -11.30 -8.72 8.51
CA HIS A 23 -10.02 -9.40 8.61
C HIS A 23 -10.05 -10.70 7.79
N GLY A 24 -9.02 -10.91 6.97
CA GLY A 24 -8.91 -12.06 6.07
C GLY A 24 -9.46 -11.84 4.67
N ASP A 25 -10.14 -10.72 4.41
CA ASP A 25 -10.60 -10.39 3.07
C ASP A 25 -9.41 -10.10 2.14
N THR A 26 -9.53 -10.55 0.89
CA THR A 26 -8.58 -10.20 -0.17
C THR A 26 -8.96 -8.84 -0.75
N VAL A 27 -8.04 -7.88 -0.67
CA VAL A 27 -8.24 -6.51 -1.16
C VAL A 27 -7.18 -6.19 -2.20
N PHE A 28 -7.57 -5.48 -3.26
CA PHE A 28 -6.67 -4.98 -4.28
C PHE A 28 -6.36 -3.51 -4.03
N ILE A 29 -5.09 -3.13 -4.14
CA ILE A 29 -4.64 -1.73 -4.06
C ILE A 29 -4.04 -1.31 -5.39
N THR A 30 -4.37 -0.12 -5.84
CA THR A 30 -3.81 0.50 -7.04
C THR A 30 -3.06 1.76 -6.60
N PRO A 31 -1.71 1.74 -6.62
CA PRO A 31 -0.93 2.94 -6.38
C PRO A 31 -1.24 4.04 -7.40
N ASP A 32 -1.16 5.29 -6.96
CA ASP A 32 -1.18 6.43 -7.87
C ASP A 32 0.23 6.60 -8.45
N ASP A 33 0.38 6.34 -9.75
CA ASP A 33 1.66 6.43 -10.47
C ASP A 33 2.34 7.81 -10.33
N ALA A 34 1.54 8.88 -10.20
CA ALA A 34 2.05 10.24 -10.02
C ALA A 34 2.63 10.49 -8.62
N LYS A 35 2.45 9.55 -7.67
CA LYS A 35 2.88 9.65 -6.27
C LYS A 35 3.82 8.53 -5.85
N ILE A 36 4.45 7.85 -6.80
CA ILE A 36 5.46 6.84 -6.48
C ILE A 36 6.78 7.50 -6.13
N HIS A 37 7.20 7.35 -4.88
CA HIS A 37 8.52 7.75 -4.41
C HIS A 37 9.48 6.57 -4.51
N ARG A 38 10.62 6.78 -5.17
CA ARG A 38 11.67 5.77 -5.33
C ARG A 38 12.94 6.24 -4.63
N PHE A 39 13.69 5.31 -4.08
CA PHE A 39 14.93 5.60 -3.36
C PHE A 39 16.02 4.61 -3.79
N ASP A 40 17.26 5.08 -3.81
CA ASP A 40 18.44 4.24 -4.01
C ASP A 40 18.83 3.45 -2.76
N ASP A 41 19.91 2.67 -2.84
CA ASP A 41 20.45 1.86 -1.75
C ASP A 41 20.98 2.68 -0.57
N LYS A 42 21.23 3.98 -0.78
CA LYS A 42 21.65 4.95 0.24
C LYS A 42 20.47 5.73 0.82
N GLY A 43 19.25 5.47 0.34
CA GLY A 43 18.03 6.15 0.78
C GLY A 43 17.82 7.52 0.14
N ILE A 44 18.51 7.83 -0.96
CA ILE A 44 18.34 9.09 -1.70
C ILE A 44 17.23 8.92 -2.74
N ALA A 45 16.33 9.91 -2.81
CA ALA A 45 15.22 9.89 -3.75
C ALA A 45 15.69 9.96 -5.22
N ILE A 46 15.02 9.22 -6.10
CA ILE A 46 15.26 9.17 -7.55
C ILE A 46 13.99 9.46 -8.36
#